data_AF-A0A2W1AK28-F1
#
_entry.id   AF-A0A2W1AK28-F1
#
_cell.length_a   1.000
_cell.length_b   1.000
_cell.length_c   1.000
_cell.angle_alpha   90.00
_cell.angle_beta   90.00
_cell.angle_gamma   90.00
#
_symmetry.space_group_name_H-M   'P 1'
#
loop_
_entity.id
_entity.type
_entity.pdbx_description
1 polymer ?
#
loop_
_entity_poly.entity_id
_entity_poly.type
_entity_poly.pdbx_seq_one_letter_code
_entity_poly.pdbx_strand_id
1 'polypeptide(L)' 'MKMREELCTDCDSDNVTRIEKNKKAQLILLMDNHFRCKDHALDFLDLREKMLKNSTNLPTSITEQRMLDEVRVMKAKFK' A
#
# COMPACT_ATOMS: atom_id res chain seq x y z
N MET A 1 3.06 -24.82 -13.83
CA MET A 1 2.61 -24.21 -12.56
C MET A 1 1.69 -23.05 -12.90
N LYS A 2 0.40 -23.11 -12.54
CA LYS A 2 -0.52 -21.98 -12.75
C LYS A 2 -0.05 -20.85 -11.82
N MET A 3 0.54 -19.80 -12.40
CA MET A 3 0.72 -18.53 -11.73
C MET A 3 -0.68 -18.09 -11.29
N ARG A 4 -0.99 -18.16 -9.99
CA ARG A 4 -2.19 -17.47 -9.50
C ARG A 4 -1.93 -16.02 -9.86
N GLU A 5 -2.80 -15.45 -10.68
CA GLU A 5 -2.88 -14.00 -10.82
C GLU A 5 -3.20 -13.50 -9.41
N GLU A 6 -2.16 -13.13 -8.65
CA GLU A 6 -2.36 -12.36 -7.45
C GLU A 6 -3.10 -11.10 -7.92
N LEU A 7 -4.19 -10.78 -7.25
CA LEU A 7 -5.01 -9.62 -7.54
C LEU A 7 -4.85 -8.63 -6.39
N CYS A 8 -4.94 -7.35 -6.73
CA CYS A 8 -5.04 -6.31 -5.72
C CYS A 8 -6.23 -6.61 -4.79
N THR A 9 -5.99 -6.67 -3.49
CA THR A 9 -7.02 -6.98 -2.49
C THR A 9 -8.15 -5.95 -2.45
N ASP A 10 -7.85 -4.68 -2.79
CA ASP A 10 -8.81 -3.58 -2.72
C ASP A 10 -9.43 -3.20 -4.08
N CYS A 11 -9.19 -3.98 -5.14
CA CYS A 11 -9.89 -3.75 -6.41
C CYS A 11 -11.29 -4.34 -6.35
N ASP A 12 -12.32 -3.49 -6.41
CA ASP A 12 -13.70 -3.94 -6.59
C ASP A 12 -13.84 -4.74 -7.89
N SER A 13 -14.45 -5.91 -7.78
CA SER A 13 -14.73 -6.85 -8.88
C SER A 13 -15.63 -6.26 -9.99
N ASP A 14 -16.33 -5.16 -9.69
CA ASP A 14 -17.31 -4.54 -10.60
C ASP A 14 -16.68 -3.59 -11.62
N ASN A 15 -15.40 -3.23 -11.47
CA ASN A 15 -14.69 -2.37 -12.42
C ASN A 15 -13.73 -3.19 -13.29
N VAL A 16 -14.31 -3.99 -14.18
CA VAL A 16 -13.62 -4.91 -15.12
C VAL A 16 -12.44 -4.24 -15.83
N THR A 17 -12.57 -2.98 -16.24
CA THR A 17 -11.50 -2.19 -16.89
C THR A 17 -10.35 -1.79 -15.96
N ARG A 18 -10.56 -1.58 -14.66
CA ARG A 18 -9.46 -1.39 -13.68
C ARG A 18 -8.78 -2.72 -13.35
N ILE A 19 -9.55 -3.81 -13.29
CA ILE A 19 -9.01 -5.15 -13.02
C ILE A 19 -8.08 -5.59 -14.14
N GLU A 20 -8.44 -5.42 -15.41
CA GLU A 20 -7.57 -5.81 -16.54
C GLU A 20 -6.27 -5.00 -16.62
N LYS A 21 -6.32 -3.69 -16.30
CA LYS A 21 -5.11 -2.87 -16.17
C LYS A 21 -4.26 -3.29 -14.98
N ASN A 22 -4.87 -3.67 -13.86
CA ASN A 22 -4.18 -4.09 -12.64
C ASN A 22 -3.64 -5.52 -12.69
N LYS A 23 -4.28 -6.44 -13.43
CA LYS A 23 -3.77 -7.80 -13.67
C LYS A 23 -2.41 -7.82 -14.37
N LYS A 24 -2.10 -6.78 -15.16
CA LYS A 24 -0.81 -6.59 -15.82
C LYS A 24 0.15 -5.69 -15.03
N ALA A 25 -0.32 -5.04 -13.98
CA ALA A 25 0.51 -4.17 -13.15
C ALA A 25 1.25 -5.00 -12.10
N GLN A 26 2.49 -4.61 -11.78
CA GLN A 26 3.20 -5.22 -10.66
C GLN A 26 2.44 -4.94 -9.37
N LEU A 27 2.06 -6.00 -8.67
CA LEU A 27 1.49 -5.89 -7.34
C LEU A 27 2.59 -5.58 -6.32
N ILE A 28 2.22 -4.74 -5.37
CA ILE A 28 3.08 -4.27 -4.30
C ILE A 28 2.60 -4.92 -3.01
N LEU A 29 3.48 -5.67 -2.36
CA LEU A 29 3.27 -6.14 -1.01
C LEU A 29 3.55 -5.00 -0.02
N LEU A 30 2.57 -4.67 0.82
CA LEU A 30 2.70 -3.64 1.84
C LEU A 30 2.91 -4.24 3.24
N MET A 31 3.11 -3.36 4.23
CA MET A 31 3.43 -3.75 5.62
C MET A 31 2.35 -4.56 6.32
N ASP A 32 1.11 -4.52 5.83
CA ASP A 32 -0.01 -5.30 6.34
C ASP A 32 -0.17 -6.66 5.64
N ASN A 33 0.84 -7.06 4.85
CA ASN A 33 0.89 -8.30 4.08
C ASN A 33 -0.20 -8.45 3.02
N HIS A 34 -0.82 -7.35 2.58
CA HIS A 34 -1.75 -7.37 1.45
C HIS A 34 -1.06 -6.88 0.17
N PHE A 35 -1.36 -7.58 -0.93
CA PHE A 35 -0.93 -7.18 -2.26
C PHE A 35 -1.89 -6.15 -2.84
N ARG A 36 -1.35 -5.00 -3.25
CA ARG A 36 -2.13 -3.91 -3.82
C ARG A 36 -1.54 -3.47 -5.16
N CYS A 37 -2.39 -2.95 -6.05
CA CYS A 37 -1.91 -2.23 -7.22
C CYS A 37 -1.29 -0.89 -6.80
N LYS A 38 -0.57 -0.23 -7.71
CA LYS A 38 0.11 1.04 -7.43
C LYS A 38 -0.82 2.09 -6.80
N ASP A 39 -2.02 2.25 -7.35
CA ASP A 39 -2.98 3.25 -6.86
C ASP A 39 -3.40 2.96 -5.41
N HIS A 40 -3.89 1.75 -5.13
CA HIS A 40 -4.31 1.37 -3.77
C HIS A 40 -3.15 1.30 -2.79
N ALA A 41 -1.94 0.97 -3.27
CA ALA A 41 -0.75 1.04 -2.43
C ALA A 41 -0.42 2.47 -2.02
N LEU A 42 -0.53 3.42 -2.96
CA LEU A 42 -0.34 4.85 -2.66
C LEU A 42 -1.41 5.36 -1.70
N ASP A 43 -2.69 5.06 -1.94
CA ASP A 43 -3.80 5.46 -1.07
C ASP A 43 -3.63 4.92 0.36
N PHE A 44 -3.24 3.64 0.49
CA PHE A 44 -2.95 3.02 1.78
C PHE A 44 -1.80 3.73 2.50
N LEU A 45 -0.71 4.03 1.79
CA LEU A 45 0.46 4.70 2.36
C LEU A 45 0.14 6.14 2.78
N ASP A 46 -0.68 6.86 2.00
CA ASP A 46 -1.14 8.21 2.33
C ASP A 46 -2.01 8.22 3.60
N LEU A 47 -2.95 7.27 3.69
CA LEU A 47 -3.77 7.11 4.88
C LEU A 47 -2.92 6.77 6.11
N ARG A 48 -1.97 5.83 5.97
CA ARG A 48 -1.09 5.41 7.06
C ARG A 48 -0.18 6.55 7.51
N GLU A 49 0.37 7.32 6.58
CA GLU A 49 1.18 8.50 6.89
C GLU A 49 0.35 9.53 7.69
N LYS A 50 -0.88 9.79 7.28
CA LYS A 50 -1.79 10.71 7.98
C LYS A 50 -2.11 10.22 9.40
N MET A 51 -2.39 8.93 9.57
CA MET A 51 -2.64 8.34 10.89
C MET A 51 -1.43 8.46 11.81
N LEU A 52 -0.23 8.15 11.32
CA LEU A 52 1.00 8.23 12.10
C LEU A 52 1.33 9.68 12.50
N LYS A 53 1.23 10.63 11.57
CA LYS A 53 1.44 12.06 11.87
C LYS A 53 0.49 12.61 12.92
N ASN A 54 -0.73 12.06 13.00
CA ASN A 54 -1.74 12.46 13.97
C ASN A 54 -1.68 11.64 15.28
N SER A 55 -0.76 10.68 15.40
CA SER A 55 -0.59 9.90 16.62
C SER A 55 0.05 10.74 17.72
N THR A 56 -0.55 10.74 18.91
CA THR A 56 0.02 11.38 20.11
C THR A 56 1.29 10.70 20.59
N ASN A 57 1.50 9.44 20.20
CA ASN A 57 2.65 8.63 20.62
C ASN A 57 3.83 8.75 19.66
N LEU A 58 3.66 9.35 18.48
CA LEU A 58 4.71 9.45 17.48
C LEU A 58 6.00 10.09 18.04
N PRO A 59 5.97 11.16 18.86
CA PRO A 59 7.20 11.77 19.38
C PRO A 59 7.99 10.87 20.34
N THR A 60 7.33 9.94 21.03
CA THR A 60 7.92 9.12 22.09
C THR A 60 8.07 7.65 21.71
N SER A 61 7.40 7.20 20.64
CA SER A 61 7.43 5.82 20.16
C SER A 61 8.40 5.66 19.00
N ILE A 62 9.55 5.05 19.26
CA ILE A 62 10.53 4.69 18.21
C ILE A 62 9.91 3.78 17.13
N THR A 63 8.95 2.94 17.52
CA THR A 63 8.22 2.07 16.59
C THR A 63 7.40 2.90 15.61
N GLU A 64 6.61 3.86 16.09
CA GLU A 64 5.78 4.69 15.19
C GLU A 64 6.62 5.60 14.30
N GLN A 65 7.75 6.11 14.80
CA GLN A 65 8.72 6.87 14.00
C GLN A 65 9.29 6.01 12.86
N ARG A 66 9.72 4.78 13.15
CA ARG A 66 10.22 3.84 12.14
C ARG A 66 9.14 3.48 11.12
N MET A 67 7.91 3.24 11.56
CA MET A 67 6.79 2.99 10.63
C MET A 67 6.54 4.19 9.71
N LEU A 68 6.67 5.42 10.21
CA LEU A 68 6.50 6.63 9.39
C LEU A 68 7.62 6.76 8.34
N ASP A 69 8.85 6.45 8.72
CA ASP A 69 9.98 6.44 7.80
C ASP A 69 9.84 5.34 6.73
N GLU A 70 9.40 4.14 7.09
CA GLU A 70 9.11 3.05 6.14
C GLU A 70 8.03 3.45 5.14
N VAL A 71 6.94 4.08 5.60
CA VAL A 71 5.88 4.61 4.74
C VAL A 71 6.45 5.62 3.74
N ARG A 72 7.28 6.56 4.19
CA ARG A 72 7.91 7.57 3.31
C ARG A 72 8.86 6.95 2.29
N VAL A 73 9.67 5.97 2.70
CA VAL A 73 10.58 5.25 1.81
C VAL A 73 9.80 4.48 0.74
N MET A 74 8.73 3.78 1.12
CA MET A 74 7.88 3.08 0.15
C MET A 74 7.25 4.07 -0.85
N LYS A 75 6.69 5.18 -0.38
CA LYS A 75 6.14 6.23 -1.26
C LYS A 75 7.18 6.78 -2.24
N ALA A 76 8.42 6.99 -1.79
CA ALA A 76 9.51 7.46 -2.63
C ALA A 76 9.87 6.48 -3.74
N LYS A 77 9.73 5.16 -3.51
CA LYS A 77 9.94 4.12 -4.54
C LYS A 77 8.86 4.12 -5.63
N PHE A 78 7.71 4.76 -5.38
CA PHE A 78 6.58 4.80 -6.32
C PHE A 78 6.48 6.10 -7.13
N LYS A 79 7.27 7.14 -6.77
CA LYS A 79 7.47 8.36 -7.56
C LYS A 79 8.41 8.09 -8.73
#